data_AF-A0A3D4JV40-F1
#
_entry.id   AF-A0A3D4JV40-F1
#
_cell.length_a   1.000
_cell.length_b   1.000
_cell.length_c   1.000
_cell.angle_alpha   90.00
_cell.angle_beta   90.00
_cell.angle_gamma   90.00
#
_symmetry.space_group_name_H-M   'P 1'
#
loop_
_entity.id
_entity.type
_entity.pdbx_description
1 polymer ?
#
loop_
_entity_poly.entity_id
_entity_poly.type
_entity_poly.pdbx_seq_one_letter_code
_entity_poly.pdbx_strand_id
1 'polypeptide(L)'
;DKITVTLPYGTSVKALSPIIEIPQGAVISPASGTVIDFSQPVKFRVKNGNIYKDYQVTVQAQVPIISFKINGLSATINHSSKTISPTMPEGTNLTALQPVIEMANDVSINPASGTMINFSSPVQFTVSNANLTEIYTAKVTTPVSGPTVAFLGTAATRTGLTNPDEIAASDWLFGKFSGAVYVSMADVASGAANLTGINVIWWHFDSATALPGDALNANVTSKIKTYLNAGGNILLTGFAAQYVDALGIVPSGKGPNNVFGDFLPNGFVDANNDWGISFKGNETHPVFDGLQTYESGKANFLQKGTFRLNHTAWWFLPDWGGYVNGAGWRTQTGGNNLASEAWDNTLDGRVAVAEFPGGTTNKKCITISMGAYDWYNETSNGTPSQPNGFLDNIKKITENSLNYLVTN
;
A
#
# COMPACT_ATOMS: atom_id res chain seq x y z
N ASP A 1 -8.86 -23.48 -19.66
CA ASP A 1 -9.54 -23.48 -18.33
C ASP A 1 -8.53 -23.27 -17.21
N LYS A 2 -9.01 -22.84 -16.04
CA LYS A 2 -8.18 -22.66 -14.84
C LYS A 2 -8.50 -23.73 -13.80
N ILE A 3 -7.47 -24.29 -13.17
CA ILE A 3 -7.58 -25.28 -12.09
C ILE A 3 -6.73 -24.75 -10.93
N THR A 4 -7.31 -24.71 -9.72
CA THR A 4 -6.60 -24.33 -8.50
C THR A 4 -6.61 -25.50 -7.52
N VAL A 5 -5.42 -25.89 -7.06
CA VAL A 5 -5.23 -26.92 -6.03
C VAL A 5 -4.67 -26.26 -4.79
N THR A 6 -5.29 -26.51 -3.63
CA THR A 6 -4.82 -26.01 -2.34
C THR A 6 -4.28 -27.16 -1.51
N LEU A 7 -3.02 -27.05 -1.09
CA LEU A 7 -2.29 -28.05 -0.30
C LEU A 7 -2.22 -27.65 1.17
N PRO A 8 -1.96 -28.59 2.09
CA PRO A 8 -1.76 -28.27 3.50
C PRO A 8 -0.67 -27.21 3.74
N TYR A 9 -0.82 -26.43 4.80
CA TYR A 9 0.17 -25.42 5.21
C TYR A 9 1.57 -26.05 5.36
N GLY A 10 2.59 -25.35 4.89
CA GLY A 10 3.99 -25.80 4.91
C GLY A 10 4.37 -26.75 3.77
N THR A 11 3.43 -27.16 2.91
CA THR A 11 3.77 -27.97 1.73
C THR A 11 4.54 -27.13 0.71
N SER A 12 5.74 -27.58 0.34
CA SER A 12 6.51 -26.95 -0.75
C SER A 12 5.82 -27.20 -2.10
N VAL A 13 5.59 -26.13 -2.85
CA VAL A 13 5.04 -26.21 -4.22
C VAL A 13 6.13 -26.30 -5.30
N LYS A 14 7.41 -26.35 -4.92
CA LYS A 14 8.55 -26.26 -5.85
C LYS A 14 8.88 -27.57 -6.58
N ALA A 15 8.40 -28.69 -6.05
CA ALA A 15 8.72 -30.01 -6.59
C ALA A 15 7.58 -30.98 -6.28
N LEU A 16 6.54 -30.96 -7.10
CA LEU A 16 5.36 -31.83 -6.97
C LEU A 16 5.21 -32.74 -8.19
N SER A 17 4.82 -33.99 -7.96
CA SER A 17 4.50 -34.96 -9.01
C SER A 17 2.98 -35.21 -9.06
N PRO A 18 2.21 -34.43 -9.84
CA PRO A 18 0.78 -34.60 -9.92
C PRO A 18 0.41 -35.89 -10.66
N ILE A 19 -0.57 -36.62 -10.14
CA ILE A 19 -1.21 -37.74 -10.85
C ILE A 19 -2.42 -37.17 -11.59
N ILE A 20 -2.42 -37.28 -12.91
CA ILE A 20 -3.41 -36.67 -13.78
C ILE A 20 -4.06 -37.76 -14.64
N GLU A 21 -5.35 -37.95 -14.45
CA GLU A 21 -6.16 -38.82 -15.29
C GLU A 21 -6.67 -38.05 -16.51
N ILE A 22 -6.55 -38.67 -17.69
CA ILE A 22 -7.00 -38.10 -18.96
C ILE A 22 -7.80 -39.14 -19.75
N PRO A 23 -8.67 -38.71 -20.68
CA PRO A 23 -9.42 -39.65 -21.52
C PRO A 23 -8.52 -40.62 -22.29
N GLN A 24 -9.00 -41.84 -22.54
CA GLN A 24 -8.28 -42.85 -23.28
C GLN A 24 -7.84 -42.35 -24.67
N GLY A 25 -6.58 -42.60 -25.04
CA GLY A 25 -6.00 -42.16 -26.30
C GLY A 25 -5.51 -40.70 -26.31
N ALA A 26 -5.78 -39.93 -25.26
CA ALA A 26 -5.19 -38.61 -25.09
C ALA A 26 -3.77 -38.69 -24.51
N VAL A 27 -2.99 -37.63 -24.73
CA VAL A 27 -1.69 -37.38 -24.10
C VAL A 27 -1.72 -36.04 -23.40
N ILE A 28 -0.98 -35.90 -22.30
CA ILE A 28 -0.85 -34.65 -21.56
C ILE A 28 0.62 -34.20 -21.51
N SER A 29 0.85 -32.89 -21.62
CA SER A 29 2.14 -32.26 -21.42
C SER A 29 2.01 -31.05 -20.49
N PRO A 30 2.77 -30.96 -19.38
CA PRO A 30 3.70 -31.97 -18.86
C PRO A 30 3.05 -33.32 -18.58
N ALA A 31 3.83 -34.41 -18.63
CA ALA A 31 3.33 -35.76 -18.42
C ALA A 31 2.93 -35.99 -16.95
N SER A 32 1.91 -36.81 -16.72
CA SER A 32 1.52 -37.20 -15.36
C SER A 32 2.69 -37.86 -14.62
N GLY A 33 2.88 -37.51 -13.34
CA GLY A 33 3.95 -38.02 -12.48
C GLY A 33 5.29 -37.30 -12.58
N THR A 34 5.49 -36.40 -13.56
CA THR A 34 6.74 -35.61 -13.62
C THR A 34 6.82 -34.61 -12.49
N VAL A 35 8.02 -34.42 -11.92
CA VAL A 35 8.26 -33.38 -10.92
C VAL A 35 8.18 -32.01 -11.59
N ILE A 36 7.33 -31.14 -11.05
CA ILE A 36 7.04 -29.81 -11.58
C ILE A 36 7.14 -28.78 -10.44
N ASP A 37 7.69 -27.61 -10.77
CA ASP A 37 7.66 -26.43 -9.91
C ASP A 37 6.37 -25.63 -10.19
N PHE A 38 5.51 -25.52 -9.18
CA PHE A 38 4.27 -24.76 -9.21
C PHE A 38 4.38 -23.41 -8.50
N SER A 39 5.60 -22.88 -8.28
CA SER A 39 5.80 -21.51 -7.79
C SER A 39 5.17 -20.46 -8.73
N GLN A 40 4.87 -20.84 -9.97
CA GLN A 40 4.08 -20.08 -10.94
C GLN A 40 3.02 -20.99 -11.59
N PRO A 41 1.93 -20.42 -12.15
CA PRO A 41 0.93 -21.22 -12.85
C PRO A 41 1.54 -22.02 -14.00
N VAL A 42 1.26 -23.33 -14.04
CA VAL A 42 1.80 -24.25 -15.05
C VAL A 42 0.73 -24.57 -16.08
N LYS A 43 1.10 -24.47 -17.35
CA LYS A 43 0.21 -24.80 -18.46
C LYS A 43 0.29 -26.29 -18.79
N PHE A 44 -0.83 -26.99 -18.67
CA PHE A 44 -1.01 -28.36 -19.14
C PHE A 44 -1.79 -28.38 -20.45
N ARG A 45 -1.34 -29.15 -21.42
CA ARG A 45 -2.03 -29.39 -22.68
C ARG A 45 -2.45 -30.84 -22.76
N VAL A 46 -3.75 -31.08 -22.82
CA VAL A 46 -4.31 -32.40 -23.15
C VAL A 46 -4.58 -32.43 -24.65
N LYS A 47 -4.06 -33.42 -25.35
CA LYS A 47 -4.18 -33.57 -26.81
C LYS A 47 -4.69 -34.97 -27.15
N ASN A 48 -5.65 -35.06 -28.06
CA ASN A 48 -6.11 -36.32 -28.65
C ASN A 48 -6.18 -36.15 -30.17
N GLY A 49 -5.25 -36.77 -30.88
CA GLY A 49 -5.05 -36.53 -32.31
C GLY A 49 -4.72 -35.05 -32.61
N ASN A 50 -5.54 -34.39 -33.44
CA ASN A 50 -5.35 -33.00 -33.82
C ASN A 50 -6.09 -31.99 -32.94
N ILE A 51 -6.85 -32.45 -31.94
CA ILE A 51 -7.61 -31.60 -31.02
C ILE A 51 -6.83 -31.48 -29.71
N TYR A 52 -6.77 -30.28 -29.14
CA TYR A 52 -6.15 -30.05 -27.85
C TYR A 52 -6.96 -29.08 -26.98
N LYS A 53 -6.76 -29.18 -25.67
CA LYS A 53 -7.29 -28.23 -24.69
C LYS A 53 -6.20 -27.88 -23.67
N ASP A 54 -6.09 -26.59 -23.41
CA ASP A 54 -5.12 -26.04 -22.48
C ASP A 54 -5.76 -25.73 -21.12
N TYR A 55 -5.06 -26.15 -20.07
CA TYR A 55 -5.37 -25.91 -18.67
C TYR A 55 -4.24 -25.10 -18.04
N GLN A 56 -4.58 -24.08 -17.27
CA GLN A 56 -3.65 -23.38 -16.40
C GLN A 56 -3.87 -23.87 -14.97
N VAL A 57 -2.88 -24.55 -14.41
CA VAL A 57 -2.93 -25.15 -13.08
C VAL A 57 -2.12 -24.28 -12.13
N THR A 58 -2.77 -23.81 -11.07
CA THR A 58 -2.15 -23.11 -9.95
C THR A 58 -2.21 -24.00 -8.73
N VAL A 59 -1.07 -24.18 -8.05
CA VAL A 59 -1.00 -24.91 -6.78
C VAL A 59 -0.53 -23.95 -5.71
N GLN A 60 -1.25 -23.91 -4.58
CA GLN A 60 -0.92 -23.04 -3.46
C GLN A 60 -0.98 -23.82 -2.15
N ALA A 61 -0.17 -23.44 -1.17
CA ALA A 61 -0.30 -23.95 0.20
C ALA A 61 -1.31 -23.10 0.99
N GLN A 62 -2.03 -23.71 1.93
CA GLN A 62 -2.85 -22.98 2.89
C GLN A 62 -2.01 -22.00 3.71
N VAL A 63 -2.62 -20.88 4.09
CA VAL A 63 -2.08 -20.00 5.13
C VAL A 63 -2.39 -20.58 6.51
N PRO A 64 -1.50 -20.43 7.51
CA PRO A 64 -1.67 -21.11 8.79
C PRO A 64 -2.72 -20.47 9.70
N ILE A 65 -2.79 -19.14 9.73
CA ILE A 65 -3.75 -18.37 10.52
C ILE A 65 -4.81 -17.85 9.54
N ILE A 66 -6.03 -18.35 9.64
CA ILE A 66 -7.15 -17.95 8.77
C ILE A 66 -7.72 -16.61 9.23
N SER A 67 -7.91 -16.45 10.54
CA SER A 67 -8.39 -15.20 11.11
C SER A 67 -7.85 -14.98 12.51
N PHE A 68 -7.69 -13.72 12.88
CA PHE A 68 -7.30 -13.29 14.21
C PHE A 68 -8.18 -12.09 14.57
N LYS A 69 -9.03 -12.24 15.59
CA LYS A 69 -9.96 -11.19 16.01
C LYS A 69 -9.78 -10.88 17.48
N ILE A 70 -9.88 -9.62 17.85
CA ILE A 70 -10.02 -9.22 19.26
C ILE A 70 -11.29 -8.38 19.37
N ASN A 71 -12.17 -8.72 20.31
CA ASN A 71 -13.47 -8.05 20.50
C ASN A 71 -14.30 -7.93 19.21
N GLY A 72 -14.23 -8.95 18.34
CA GLY A 72 -14.93 -8.99 17.05
C GLY A 72 -14.24 -8.25 15.89
N LEU A 73 -13.18 -7.48 16.15
CA LEU A 73 -12.43 -6.75 15.13
C LEU A 73 -11.33 -7.63 14.53
N SER A 74 -11.34 -7.76 13.21
CA SER A 74 -10.33 -8.52 12.45
C SER A 74 -8.98 -7.81 12.41
N ALA A 75 -7.90 -8.55 12.66
CA ALA A 75 -6.54 -8.10 12.44
C ALA A 75 -6.13 -8.22 10.97
N THR A 76 -5.18 -7.39 10.53
CA THR A 76 -4.40 -7.68 9.33
C THR A 76 -3.33 -8.70 9.65
N ILE A 77 -3.20 -9.76 8.85
CA ILE A 77 -2.17 -10.80 9.01
C ILE A 77 -1.26 -10.78 7.79
N ASN A 78 0.04 -10.61 8.01
CA ASN A 78 1.05 -10.74 6.95
C ASN A 78 1.81 -12.05 7.15
N HIS A 79 1.54 -13.03 6.29
CA HIS A 79 2.17 -14.35 6.35
C HIS A 79 3.61 -14.37 5.83
N SER A 80 4.05 -13.33 5.12
CA SER A 80 5.43 -13.21 4.65
C SER A 80 6.34 -12.66 5.75
N SER A 81 5.98 -11.53 6.36
CA SER A 81 6.72 -10.91 7.47
C SER A 81 6.38 -11.49 8.84
N LYS A 82 5.39 -12.40 8.91
CA LYS A 82 4.90 -13.03 10.14
C LYS A 82 4.40 -12.00 11.16
N THR A 83 3.66 -10.99 10.72
CA THR A 83 3.08 -9.97 11.60
C THR A 83 1.56 -10.09 11.70
N ILE A 84 1.01 -9.76 12.86
CA ILE A 84 -0.43 -9.68 13.13
C ILE A 84 -0.71 -8.29 13.71
N SER A 85 -1.55 -7.52 13.04
CA SER A 85 -1.75 -6.10 13.35
C SER A 85 -3.23 -5.81 13.59
N PRO A 86 -3.75 -6.10 14.79
CA PRO A 86 -5.08 -5.67 15.21
C PRO A 86 -5.07 -4.22 15.70
N THR A 87 -6.14 -3.49 15.41
CA THR A 87 -6.36 -2.14 15.90
C THR A 87 -7.65 -2.10 16.73
N MET A 88 -7.52 -1.81 18.02
CA MET A 88 -8.61 -1.73 19.00
C MET A 88 -9.15 -0.31 19.10
N PRO A 89 -10.42 -0.08 19.47
CA PRO A 89 -10.96 1.26 19.68
C PRO A 89 -10.12 2.09 20.66
N GLU A 90 -10.14 3.42 20.51
CA GLU A 90 -9.47 4.32 21.44
C GLU A 90 -9.90 4.05 22.89
N GLY A 91 -8.95 4.15 23.83
CA GLY A 91 -9.19 3.88 25.26
C GLY A 91 -9.33 2.40 25.62
N THR A 92 -9.23 1.47 24.67
CA THR A 92 -9.24 0.03 24.99
C THR A 92 -8.07 -0.33 25.90
N ASN A 93 -8.37 -1.01 27.01
CA ASN A 93 -7.35 -1.55 27.90
C ASN A 93 -6.65 -2.76 27.25
N LEU A 94 -5.37 -2.61 26.89
CA LEU A 94 -4.59 -3.65 26.23
C LEU A 94 -4.01 -4.72 27.18
N THR A 95 -4.15 -4.56 28.49
CA THR A 95 -3.50 -5.44 29.47
C THR A 95 -4.14 -6.84 29.60
N ALA A 96 -5.36 -7.01 29.09
CA ALA A 96 -6.13 -8.25 29.22
C ALA A 96 -7.12 -8.41 28.06
N LEU A 97 -6.62 -8.81 26.89
CA LEU A 97 -7.44 -9.08 25.70
C LEU A 97 -7.45 -10.57 25.37
N GLN A 98 -8.56 -11.03 24.80
CA GLN A 98 -8.78 -12.43 24.45
C GLN A 98 -8.97 -12.56 22.92
N PRO A 99 -7.92 -12.92 22.16
CA PRO A 99 -8.06 -13.10 20.73
C PRO A 99 -8.83 -14.37 20.40
N VAL A 100 -9.73 -14.28 19.43
CA VAL A 100 -10.35 -15.42 18.74
C VAL A 100 -9.56 -15.66 17.47
N ILE A 101 -8.84 -16.77 17.45
CA ILE A 101 -7.93 -17.16 16.38
C ILE A 101 -8.47 -18.41 15.71
N GLU A 102 -8.58 -18.36 14.39
CA GLU A 102 -8.95 -19.48 13.52
C GLU A 102 -7.71 -19.94 12.77
N MET A 103 -7.42 -21.24 12.85
CA MET A 103 -6.24 -21.86 12.25
C MET A 103 -6.65 -22.76 11.09
N ALA A 104 -5.75 -22.93 10.12
CA ALA A 104 -5.90 -24.00 9.13
C ALA A 104 -5.90 -25.39 9.80
N ASN A 105 -6.45 -26.38 9.10
CA ASN A 105 -6.49 -27.76 9.59
C ASN A 105 -5.07 -28.26 9.92
N ASP A 106 -4.96 -29.02 11.00
CA ASP A 106 -3.71 -29.60 11.50
C ASP A 106 -2.62 -28.57 11.85
N VAL A 107 -2.99 -27.30 12.05
CA VAL A 107 -2.11 -26.24 12.55
C VAL A 107 -2.52 -25.85 13.98
N SER A 108 -1.54 -25.70 14.85
CA SER A 108 -1.69 -25.23 16.21
C SER A 108 -1.03 -23.86 16.42
N ILE A 109 -1.50 -23.14 17.44
CA ILE A 109 -0.96 -21.84 17.82
C ILE A 109 -0.81 -21.73 19.33
N ASN A 110 0.29 -21.15 19.79
CA ASN A 110 0.54 -20.82 21.19
C ASN A 110 1.06 -19.38 21.32
N PRO A 111 0.45 -18.48 22.13
CA PRO A 111 -0.72 -18.70 22.97
C PRO A 111 -1.97 -19.18 22.23
N ALA A 112 -2.77 -20.03 22.88
CA ALA A 112 -3.97 -20.59 22.27
C ALA A 112 -5.07 -19.54 22.10
N SER A 113 -5.91 -19.72 21.08
CA SER A 113 -7.16 -18.96 20.89
C SER A 113 -7.99 -18.96 22.18
N GLY A 114 -8.53 -17.80 22.56
CA GLY A 114 -9.27 -17.66 23.82
C GLY A 114 -8.39 -17.48 25.06
N THR A 115 -7.06 -17.38 24.96
CA THR A 115 -6.23 -17.07 26.12
C THR A 115 -6.27 -15.57 26.42
N MET A 116 -6.34 -15.19 27.70
CA MET A 116 -6.18 -13.79 28.11
C MET A 116 -4.71 -13.38 28.04
N ILE A 117 -4.41 -12.31 27.30
CA ILE A 117 -3.04 -11.88 26.98
C ILE A 117 -2.90 -10.38 27.19
N ASN A 118 -1.74 -9.96 27.70
CA ASN A 118 -1.33 -8.56 27.78
C ASN A 118 -0.63 -8.14 26.49
N PHE A 119 -1.24 -7.20 25.77
CA PHE A 119 -0.72 -6.63 24.51
C PHE A 119 -0.18 -5.20 24.65
N SER A 120 0.16 -4.75 25.87
CA SER A 120 0.89 -3.48 26.06
C SER A 120 2.28 -3.47 25.43
N SER A 121 2.76 -4.62 24.95
CA SER A 121 3.95 -4.77 24.11
C SER A 121 3.67 -5.86 23.05
N PRO A 122 4.44 -5.92 21.95
CA PRO A 122 4.27 -6.97 20.95
C PRO A 122 4.36 -8.38 21.57
N VAL A 123 3.46 -9.27 21.18
CA VAL A 123 3.35 -10.65 21.71
C VAL A 123 3.70 -11.64 20.61
N GLN A 124 4.53 -12.63 20.92
CA GLN A 124 4.87 -13.70 19.97
C GLN A 124 3.88 -14.86 20.06
N PHE A 125 3.46 -15.34 18.90
CA PHE A 125 2.65 -16.54 18.71
C PHE A 125 3.47 -17.57 17.93
N THR A 126 3.71 -18.72 18.54
CA THR A 126 4.30 -19.88 17.88
C THR A 126 3.21 -20.63 17.13
N VAL A 127 3.33 -20.68 15.81
CA VAL A 127 2.46 -21.42 14.91
C VAL A 127 3.20 -22.69 14.49
N SER A 128 2.56 -23.85 14.63
CA SER A 128 3.22 -25.12 14.30
C SER A 128 2.28 -26.16 13.73
N ASN A 129 2.80 -27.02 12.86
CA ASN A 129 2.19 -28.28 12.45
C ASN A 129 3.19 -29.43 12.66
N ALA A 130 2.91 -30.62 12.14
CA ALA A 130 3.79 -31.78 12.31
C ALA A 130 5.23 -31.59 11.80
N ASN A 131 5.48 -30.69 10.84
CA ASN A 131 6.74 -30.57 10.11
C ASN A 131 7.38 -29.17 10.17
N LEU A 132 6.64 -28.15 10.61
CA LEU A 132 7.04 -26.75 10.53
C LEU A 132 6.67 -26.00 11.82
N THR A 133 7.53 -25.09 12.24
CA THR A 133 7.28 -24.14 13.33
C THR A 133 7.73 -22.74 12.89
N GLU A 134 6.86 -21.75 13.06
CA GLU A 134 7.11 -20.34 12.74
C GLU A 134 6.66 -19.44 13.89
N ILE A 135 7.25 -18.26 14.01
CA ILE A 135 6.87 -17.25 15.00
C ILE A 135 6.18 -16.10 14.29
N TYR A 136 4.96 -15.80 14.71
CA TYR A 136 4.22 -14.59 14.34
C TYR A 136 4.30 -13.56 15.48
N THR A 137 4.46 -12.29 15.17
CA THR A 137 4.47 -11.21 16.16
C THR A 137 3.18 -10.39 16.04
N ALA A 138 2.37 -10.42 17.10
CA ALA A 138 1.15 -9.62 17.21
C ALA A 138 1.45 -8.28 17.88
N LYS A 139 1.15 -7.17 17.20
CA LYS A 139 1.26 -5.81 17.72
C LYS A 139 -0.13 -5.17 17.74
N VAL A 140 -0.78 -5.19 18.91
CA VAL A 140 -2.05 -4.49 19.09
C VAL A 140 -1.78 -2.99 19.20
N THR A 141 -2.56 -2.22 18.46
CA THR A 141 -2.54 -0.76 18.53
C THR A 141 -3.93 -0.25 18.89
N THR A 142 -4.01 0.93 19.49
CA THR A 142 -5.23 1.74 19.52
C THR A 142 -5.03 2.93 18.60
N PRO A 143 -6.10 3.55 18.05
CA PRO A 143 -6.01 4.89 17.53
C PRO A 143 -5.37 5.78 18.58
N VAL A 144 -4.38 6.55 18.14
CA VAL A 144 -3.76 7.56 18.98
C VAL A 144 -4.67 8.79 18.97
N SER A 145 -4.85 9.47 20.11
CA SER A 145 -5.32 10.85 20.07
C SER A 145 -4.26 11.63 19.28
N GLY A 146 -4.61 12.11 18.11
CA GLY A 146 -3.68 12.63 17.12
C GLY A 146 -4.31 13.73 16.29
N PRO A 147 -3.76 14.04 15.10
CA PRO A 147 -4.36 15.02 14.23
C PRO A 147 -5.77 14.62 13.78
N THR A 148 -6.65 15.60 13.68
CA THR A 148 -7.89 15.50 12.90
C THR A 148 -7.50 15.51 11.42
N VAL A 149 -7.63 14.36 10.76
CA VAL A 149 -7.27 14.18 9.34
C VAL A 149 -8.55 14.16 8.50
N ALA A 150 -8.66 15.06 7.53
CA ALA A 150 -9.72 14.98 6.53
C ALA A 150 -9.25 14.17 5.33
N PHE A 151 -9.86 13.01 5.08
CA PHE A 151 -9.70 12.27 3.83
C PHE A 151 -10.57 12.94 2.76
N LEU A 152 -9.93 13.63 1.82
CA LEU A 152 -10.58 14.29 0.69
C LEU A 152 -10.87 13.25 -0.40
N GLY A 153 -12.09 13.23 -0.94
CA GLY A 153 -12.45 12.32 -2.03
C GLY A 153 -13.44 12.92 -3.03
N THR A 154 -13.54 12.28 -4.19
CA THR A 154 -14.46 12.67 -5.27
C THR A 154 -15.88 12.15 -5.06
N ALA A 155 -16.03 11.01 -4.36
CA ALA A 155 -17.33 10.46 -4.02
C ALA A 155 -18.07 11.35 -3.00
N ALA A 156 -19.41 11.33 -3.04
CA ALA A 156 -20.23 12.11 -2.10
C ALA A 156 -20.07 11.65 -0.64
N THR A 157 -19.77 10.37 -0.43
CA THR A 157 -19.54 9.79 0.90
C THR A 157 -18.40 8.78 0.82
N ARG A 158 -17.78 8.47 1.96
CA ARG A 158 -16.71 7.47 2.03
C ARG A 158 -17.13 6.10 1.52
N THR A 159 -18.34 5.64 1.86
CA THR A 159 -18.85 4.35 1.38
C THR A 159 -19.16 4.34 -0.13
N GLY A 160 -19.11 5.50 -0.78
CA GLY A 160 -19.22 5.65 -2.23
C GLY A 160 -17.89 5.62 -2.99
N LEU A 161 -16.75 5.47 -2.30
CA LEU A 161 -15.47 5.24 -2.98
C LEU A 161 -15.51 3.90 -3.73
N THR A 162 -14.94 3.86 -4.94
CA THR A 162 -14.96 2.67 -5.80
C THR A 162 -13.58 2.16 -6.19
N ASN A 163 -12.55 3.01 -6.18
CA ASN A 163 -11.19 2.57 -6.44
C ASN A 163 -10.64 1.80 -5.21
N PRO A 164 -10.11 0.59 -5.38
CA PRO A 164 -9.65 -0.25 -4.27
C PRO A 164 -8.54 0.36 -3.41
N ASP A 165 -7.57 1.06 -4.00
CA ASP A 165 -6.50 1.75 -3.29
C ASP A 165 -7.02 2.92 -2.45
N GLU A 166 -7.91 3.72 -3.01
CA GLU A 166 -8.59 4.81 -2.30
C GLU A 166 -9.40 4.28 -1.11
N ILE A 167 -10.10 3.14 -1.27
CA ILE A 167 -10.82 2.46 -0.18
C ILE A 167 -9.82 1.96 0.87
N ALA A 168 -8.76 1.26 0.49
CA ALA A 168 -7.79 0.68 1.41
C ALA A 168 -7.04 1.75 2.22
N ALA A 169 -6.64 2.84 1.58
CA ALA A 169 -6.02 4.00 2.23
C ALA A 169 -6.99 4.67 3.22
N SER A 170 -8.26 4.85 2.82
CA SER A 170 -9.31 5.43 3.67
C SER A 170 -9.61 4.53 4.88
N ASP A 171 -9.73 3.22 4.66
CA ASP A 171 -9.96 2.22 5.71
C ASP A 171 -8.85 2.22 6.73
N TRP A 172 -7.60 2.27 6.28
CA TRP A 172 -6.46 2.42 7.17
C TRP A 172 -6.51 3.73 7.96
N LEU A 173 -6.80 4.87 7.33
CA LEU A 173 -6.83 6.16 8.01
C LEU A 173 -7.81 6.16 9.18
N PHE A 174 -9.05 5.76 8.93
CA PHE A 174 -10.10 5.78 9.93
C PHE A 174 -9.97 4.67 10.98
N GLY A 175 -9.27 3.58 10.64
CA GLY A 175 -8.84 2.62 11.64
C GLY A 175 -7.73 3.17 12.55
N LYS A 176 -6.90 4.09 12.04
CA LYS A 176 -5.69 4.58 12.72
C LYS A 176 -5.90 5.87 13.52
N PHE A 177 -6.71 6.81 13.03
CA PHE A 177 -6.91 8.12 13.65
C PHE A 177 -8.39 8.30 14.01
N SER A 178 -8.70 8.44 15.30
CA SER A 178 -10.08 8.61 15.77
C SER A 178 -10.70 9.94 15.33
N GLY A 179 -9.86 10.96 15.07
CA GLY A 179 -10.26 12.23 14.47
C GLY A 179 -10.38 12.23 12.95
N ALA A 180 -10.28 11.07 12.28
CA ALA A 180 -10.42 11.00 10.83
C ALA A 180 -11.86 11.35 10.41
N VAL A 181 -11.99 12.23 9.42
CA VAL A 181 -13.27 12.60 8.80
C VAL A 181 -13.18 12.48 7.29
N TYR A 182 -14.33 12.27 6.64
CA TYR A 182 -14.41 12.25 5.19
C TYR A 182 -14.94 13.60 4.71
N VAL A 183 -14.31 14.16 3.68
CA VAL A 183 -14.76 15.40 3.05
C VAL A 183 -14.86 15.17 1.55
N SER A 184 -16.05 15.35 0.97
CA SER A 184 -16.20 15.26 -0.48
C SER A 184 -15.81 16.57 -1.16
N MET A 185 -15.28 16.50 -2.37
CA MET A 185 -15.02 17.69 -3.19
C MET A 185 -16.30 18.47 -3.50
N ALA A 186 -17.45 17.79 -3.61
CA ALA A 186 -18.76 18.43 -3.79
C ALA A 186 -19.15 19.29 -2.57
N ASP A 187 -18.90 18.81 -1.35
CA ASP A 187 -19.15 19.56 -0.12
C ASP A 187 -18.19 20.74 0.02
N VAL A 188 -16.93 20.57 -0.39
CA VAL A 188 -15.98 21.70 -0.48
C VAL A 188 -16.53 22.72 -1.47
N ALA A 189 -16.87 22.31 -2.70
CA ALA A 189 -17.36 23.21 -3.74
C ALA A 189 -18.58 24.02 -3.29
N SER A 190 -19.59 23.35 -2.72
CA SER A 190 -20.83 23.97 -2.23
C SER A 190 -20.64 24.79 -0.97
N GLY A 191 -19.64 24.46 -0.13
CA GLY A 191 -19.40 25.10 1.17
C GLY A 191 -20.06 24.39 2.34
N ALA A 192 -20.62 23.20 2.11
CA ALA A 192 -21.12 22.32 3.15
C ALA A 192 -19.98 21.70 3.99
N ALA A 193 -18.77 21.58 3.44
CA ALA A 193 -17.62 21.02 4.15
C ALA A 193 -17.17 21.93 5.30
N ASN A 194 -17.09 21.36 6.51
CA ASN A 194 -16.46 22.02 7.65
C ASN A 194 -14.97 21.67 7.70
N LEU A 195 -14.10 22.62 7.34
CA LEU A 195 -12.65 22.47 7.42
C LEU A 195 -12.05 23.05 8.71
N THR A 196 -12.86 23.63 9.59
CA THR A 196 -12.41 24.15 10.89
C THR A 196 -12.02 22.98 11.80
N GLY A 197 -10.83 23.07 12.41
CA GLY A 197 -10.31 22.03 13.32
C GLY A 197 -9.66 20.84 12.61
N ILE A 198 -9.64 20.82 11.27
CA ILE A 198 -8.83 19.87 10.50
C ILE A 198 -7.36 20.28 10.58
N ASN A 199 -6.49 19.39 11.01
CA ASN A 199 -5.04 19.66 11.08
C ASN A 199 -4.35 19.39 9.75
N VAL A 200 -4.79 18.36 9.03
CA VAL A 200 -4.23 17.95 7.75
C VAL A 200 -5.33 17.38 6.84
N ILE A 201 -5.32 17.80 5.58
CA ILE A 201 -6.08 17.14 4.52
C ILE A 201 -5.18 16.06 3.92
N TRP A 202 -5.67 14.85 3.75
CA TRP A 202 -5.03 13.84 2.92
C TRP A 202 -5.89 13.56 1.70
N TRP A 203 -5.31 13.72 0.52
CA TRP A 203 -5.90 13.20 -0.71
C TRP A 203 -4.99 12.13 -1.30
N HIS A 204 -5.47 10.88 -1.28
CA HIS A 204 -4.94 9.80 -2.09
C HIS A 204 -5.83 9.68 -3.34
N PHE A 205 -5.23 9.77 -4.53
CA PHE A 205 -5.96 9.64 -5.78
C PHE A 205 -5.28 8.64 -6.69
N ASP A 206 -6.06 7.65 -7.09
CA ASP A 206 -5.55 6.48 -7.81
C ASP A 206 -6.44 6.12 -9.02
N SER A 207 -7.65 6.70 -9.10
CA SER A 207 -8.64 6.35 -10.11
C SER A 207 -8.31 6.74 -11.56
N ALA A 208 -7.40 7.71 -11.80
CA ALA A 208 -7.01 8.15 -13.13
C ALA A 208 -5.68 8.92 -13.13
N THR A 209 -4.96 8.89 -14.27
CA THR A 209 -3.72 9.68 -14.43
C THR A 209 -3.97 11.18 -14.37
N ALA A 210 -5.05 11.66 -14.98
CA ALA A 210 -5.43 13.08 -14.94
C ALA A 210 -6.27 13.38 -13.70
N LEU A 211 -6.03 14.53 -13.07
CA LEU A 211 -6.86 14.98 -11.96
C LEU A 211 -8.32 15.18 -12.43
N PRO A 212 -9.32 14.82 -11.61
CA PRO A 212 -10.72 14.94 -11.97
C PRO A 212 -11.12 16.41 -12.05
N GLY A 213 -12.09 16.72 -12.93
CA GLY A 213 -12.57 18.09 -13.13
C GLY A 213 -13.09 18.74 -11.84
N ASP A 214 -13.69 17.95 -10.94
CA ASP A 214 -14.16 18.43 -9.64
C ASP A 214 -13.02 18.96 -8.76
N ALA A 215 -11.85 18.32 -8.79
CA ALA A 215 -10.66 18.79 -8.05
C ALA A 215 -10.15 20.13 -8.62
N LEU A 216 -10.25 20.31 -9.94
CA LEU A 216 -9.79 21.53 -10.62
C LEU A 216 -10.83 22.66 -10.61
N ASN A 217 -12.02 22.41 -10.07
CA ASN A 217 -13.07 23.42 -9.91
C ASN A 217 -12.55 24.61 -9.07
N ALA A 218 -12.80 25.83 -9.53
CA ALA A 218 -12.36 27.05 -8.85
C ALA A 218 -12.88 27.17 -7.40
N ASN A 219 -14.10 26.69 -7.12
CA ASN A 219 -14.66 26.70 -5.77
C ASN A 219 -13.94 25.71 -4.85
N VAL A 220 -13.50 24.56 -5.37
CA VAL A 220 -12.73 23.57 -4.60
C VAL A 220 -11.33 24.08 -4.33
N THR A 221 -10.61 24.44 -5.38
CA THR A 221 -9.23 24.94 -5.27
C THR A 221 -9.14 26.19 -4.40
N SER A 222 -10.04 27.17 -4.54
CA SER A 222 -10.02 28.39 -3.71
C SER A 222 -10.24 28.11 -2.22
N LYS A 223 -11.18 27.22 -1.86
CA LYS A 223 -11.44 26.87 -0.46
C LYS A 223 -10.30 26.06 0.17
N ILE A 224 -9.71 25.13 -0.57
CA ILE A 224 -8.51 24.41 -0.10
C ILE A 224 -7.34 25.40 0.04
N LYS A 225 -7.15 26.33 -0.91
CA LYS A 225 -6.15 27.39 -0.79
C LYS A 225 -6.37 28.25 0.46
N THR A 226 -7.62 28.62 0.77
CA THR A 226 -7.97 29.36 1.98
C THR A 226 -7.65 28.56 3.24
N TYR A 227 -8.02 27.28 3.30
CA TYR A 227 -7.66 26.39 4.42
C TYR A 227 -6.15 26.33 4.62
N LEU A 228 -5.39 26.15 3.55
CA LEU A 228 -3.93 26.07 3.63
C LEU A 228 -3.29 27.42 4.01
N ASN A 229 -3.81 28.54 3.51
CA ASN A 229 -3.36 29.89 3.90
C ASN A 229 -3.66 30.21 5.38
N ALA A 230 -4.64 29.54 5.97
CA ALA A 230 -4.97 29.64 7.40
C ALA A 230 -4.10 28.74 8.28
N GLY A 231 -3.02 28.15 7.74
CA GLY A 231 -2.12 27.25 8.46
C GLY A 231 -2.50 25.77 8.38
N GLY A 232 -3.49 25.42 7.56
CA GLY A 232 -3.81 24.03 7.26
C GLY A 232 -2.69 23.35 6.47
N ASN A 233 -2.58 22.03 6.63
CA ASN A 233 -1.56 21.21 5.99
C ASN A 233 -2.18 20.21 5.00
N ILE A 234 -1.40 19.69 4.04
CA ILE A 234 -1.89 18.70 3.09
C ILE A 234 -0.87 17.59 2.78
N LEU A 235 -1.35 16.36 2.75
CA LEU A 235 -0.64 15.20 2.20
C LEU A 235 -1.28 14.84 0.86
N LEU A 236 -0.47 14.70 -0.18
CA LEU A 236 -0.91 14.30 -1.52
C LEU A 236 -0.18 13.02 -1.94
N THR A 237 -0.92 11.96 -2.24
CA THR A 237 -0.32 10.67 -2.60
C THR A 237 -0.89 10.08 -3.88
N GLY A 238 -0.08 9.31 -4.60
CA GLY A 238 -0.43 8.81 -5.94
C GLY A 238 -0.55 9.96 -6.95
N PHE A 239 -1.56 9.89 -7.83
CA PHE A 239 -1.79 10.93 -8.84
C PHE A 239 -2.18 12.29 -8.24
N ALA A 240 -2.64 12.33 -6.98
CA ALA A 240 -2.97 13.57 -6.27
C ALA A 240 -1.76 14.50 -6.11
N ALA A 241 -0.53 14.00 -6.22
CA ALA A 241 0.69 14.81 -6.17
C ALA A 241 0.70 15.93 -7.24
N GLN A 242 -0.02 15.76 -8.35
CA GLN A 242 -0.20 16.80 -9.37
C GLN A 242 -0.89 18.06 -8.84
N TYR A 243 -1.65 17.94 -7.74
CA TYR A 243 -2.48 19.03 -7.23
C TYR A 243 -1.68 20.19 -6.62
N VAL A 244 -0.37 19.99 -6.39
CA VAL A 244 0.54 21.05 -5.93
C VAL A 244 0.53 22.29 -6.83
N ASP A 245 0.37 22.13 -8.14
CA ASP A 245 0.32 23.26 -9.09
C ASP A 245 -1.01 24.01 -8.95
N ALA A 246 -2.14 23.29 -9.03
CA ALA A 246 -3.48 23.87 -8.91
C ALA A 246 -3.68 24.60 -7.57
N LEU A 247 -3.04 24.14 -6.49
CA LEU A 247 -3.08 24.75 -5.16
C LEU A 247 -2.06 25.88 -4.95
N GLY A 248 -1.17 26.13 -5.92
CA GLY A 248 -0.10 27.12 -5.83
C GLY A 248 0.93 26.80 -4.75
N ILE A 249 1.15 25.51 -4.48
CA ILE A 249 2.20 25.02 -3.57
C ILE A 249 3.56 25.11 -4.27
N VAL A 250 3.58 24.86 -5.58
CA VAL A 250 4.72 25.13 -6.46
C VAL A 250 4.40 26.28 -7.42
N PRO A 251 5.41 26.95 -8.01
CA PRO A 251 5.17 27.89 -9.10
C PRO A 251 4.40 27.25 -10.26
N SER A 252 3.63 28.06 -10.99
CA SER A 252 2.78 27.55 -12.07
C SER A 252 3.59 26.76 -13.11
N GLY A 253 3.10 25.58 -13.46
CA GLY A 253 3.75 24.67 -14.41
C GLY A 253 4.95 23.91 -13.84
N LYS A 254 5.20 23.99 -12.53
CA LYS A 254 6.28 23.26 -11.84
C LYS A 254 5.78 22.06 -11.03
N GLY A 255 4.55 21.60 -11.28
CA GLY A 255 4.06 20.31 -10.79
C GLY A 255 4.82 19.11 -11.39
N PRO A 256 4.49 17.87 -10.96
CA PRO A 256 5.03 16.64 -11.53
C PRO A 256 5.02 16.64 -13.06
N ASN A 257 6.16 16.29 -13.67
CA ASN A 257 6.36 16.32 -15.13
C ASN A 257 6.48 14.92 -15.74
N ASN A 258 6.42 13.87 -14.92
CA ASN A 258 6.48 12.49 -15.35
C ASN A 258 5.38 11.70 -14.63
N VAL A 259 4.23 11.60 -15.30
CA VAL A 259 2.98 11.06 -14.75
C VAL A 259 2.50 9.94 -15.65
N PHE A 260 2.37 8.72 -15.11
CA PHE A 260 2.02 7.53 -15.88
C PHE A 260 1.51 6.41 -14.97
N GLY A 261 0.98 5.37 -15.59
CA GLY A 261 0.55 4.14 -14.95
C GLY A 261 -0.45 3.39 -15.83
N ASP A 262 -0.61 2.10 -15.58
CA ASP A 262 -1.58 1.23 -16.25
C ASP A 262 -2.91 1.23 -15.49
N PHE A 263 -3.99 0.80 -16.14
CA PHE A 263 -5.27 0.56 -15.46
C PHE A 263 -5.80 -0.81 -15.87
N LEU A 264 -6.51 -1.47 -14.96
CA LEU A 264 -7.06 -2.80 -15.21
C LEU A 264 -7.86 -2.85 -16.53
N PRO A 265 -7.70 -3.91 -17.33
CA PRO A 265 -6.97 -5.15 -17.03
C PRO A 265 -5.45 -5.09 -17.32
N ASN A 266 -4.91 -3.93 -17.72
CA ASN A 266 -3.46 -3.75 -17.92
C ASN A 266 -2.72 -3.67 -16.58
N GLY A 267 -1.40 -3.80 -16.63
CA GLY A 267 -0.52 -3.95 -15.47
C GLY A 267 0.34 -5.21 -15.59
N PHE A 268 1.17 -5.47 -14.59
CA PHE A 268 2.11 -6.59 -14.63
C PHE A 268 2.53 -7.07 -13.25
N VAL A 269 3.17 -8.24 -13.22
CA VAL A 269 3.87 -8.77 -12.04
C VAL A 269 5.36 -8.75 -12.33
N ASP A 270 6.12 -7.98 -11.57
CA ASP A 270 7.58 -8.08 -11.57
C ASP A 270 7.99 -9.22 -10.64
N ALA A 271 8.41 -10.34 -11.20
CA ALA A 271 8.84 -11.51 -10.42
C ALA A 271 10.24 -11.35 -9.80
N ASN A 272 11.01 -10.34 -10.22
CA ASN A 272 12.43 -10.27 -9.93
C ASN A 272 12.78 -9.18 -8.93
N ASN A 273 12.09 -8.03 -8.96
CA ASN A 273 12.49 -6.85 -8.19
C ASN A 273 11.44 -6.39 -7.19
N ASP A 274 11.88 -6.21 -5.95
CA ASP A 274 11.19 -5.38 -4.97
C ASP A 274 11.39 -3.91 -5.37
N TRP A 275 10.34 -3.09 -5.23
CA TRP A 275 10.42 -1.66 -5.53
C TRP A 275 10.39 -0.84 -4.26
N GLY A 276 11.12 0.27 -4.28
CA GLY A 276 11.36 1.09 -3.12
C GLY A 276 12.02 2.41 -3.46
N ILE A 277 12.53 3.06 -2.42
CA ILE A 277 13.16 4.38 -2.51
C ILE A 277 14.53 4.40 -1.88
N SER A 278 15.32 5.35 -2.35
CA SER A 278 16.51 5.85 -1.68
C SER A 278 16.19 7.22 -1.08
N PHE A 279 16.44 7.37 0.21
CA PHE A 279 16.35 8.61 0.97
C PHE A 279 17.71 8.93 1.63
N LYS A 280 18.81 8.51 0.99
CA LYS A 280 20.17 8.79 1.47
C LYS A 280 20.40 10.29 1.63
N GLY A 281 21.02 10.66 2.75
CA GLY A 281 21.21 12.05 3.17
C GLY A 281 20.00 12.66 3.91
N ASN A 282 18.87 11.96 3.97
CA ASN A 282 17.67 12.37 4.72
C ASN A 282 17.25 11.33 5.77
N GLU A 283 18.16 10.45 6.22
CA GLU A 283 17.83 9.31 7.09
C GLU A 283 17.22 9.72 8.44
N THR A 284 17.51 10.94 8.90
CA THR A 284 16.98 11.48 10.15
C THR A 284 15.67 12.25 9.97
N HIS A 285 15.18 12.39 8.73
CA HIS A 285 13.94 13.11 8.47
C HIS A 285 12.74 12.33 9.05
N PRO A 286 11.83 12.96 9.83
CA PRO A 286 10.78 12.24 10.55
C PRO A 286 9.86 11.39 9.67
N VAL A 287 9.66 11.78 8.41
CA VAL A 287 8.89 10.99 7.41
C VAL A 287 9.43 9.55 7.26
N PHE A 288 10.73 9.32 7.45
CA PHE A 288 11.35 8.00 7.29
C PHE A 288 11.57 7.25 8.61
N ASP A 289 11.17 7.83 9.74
CA ASP A 289 11.39 7.21 11.05
C ASP A 289 10.70 5.85 11.17
N GLY A 290 11.42 4.84 11.63
CA GLY A 290 10.91 3.48 11.84
C GLY A 290 10.52 2.72 10.57
N LEU A 291 10.91 3.17 9.37
CA LEU A 291 10.80 2.35 8.16
C LEU A 291 11.68 1.10 8.24
N GLN A 292 11.16 -0.01 7.73
CA GLN A 292 11.97 -1.22 7.54
C GLN A 292 12.90 -1.01 6.34
N THR A 293 14.19 -0.94 6.62
CA THR A 293 15.24 -0.72 5.63
C THR A 293 16.00 -2.00 5.34
N TYR A 294 16.39 -2.20 4.08
CA TYR A 294 17.30 -3.28 3.67
C TYR A 294 18.75 -2.80 3.56
N GLU A 295 18.94 -1.48 3.51
CA GLU A 295 20.21 -0.76 3.56
C GLU A 295 19.95 0.60 4.22
N SER A 296 20.93 1.19 4.90
CA SER A 296 20.79 2.55 5.44
C SER A 296 20.34 3.53 4.36
N GLY A 297 19.26 4.26 4.63
CA GLY A 297 18.66 5.21 3.69
C GLY A 297 17.89 4.56 2.53
N LYS A 298 17.53 3.26 2.61
CA LYS A 298 16.75 2.58 1.57
C LYS A 298 15.69 1.64 2.13
N ALA A 299 14.47 1.72 1.59
CA ALA A 299 13.34 0.91 2.01
C ALA A 299 12.50 0.48 0.81
N ASN A 300 11.99 -0.76 0.87
CA ASN A 300 11.04 -1.29 -0.11
C ASN A 300 9.61 -1.01 0.30
N PHE A 301 8.73 -0.84 -0.68
CA PHE A 301 7.31 -0.52 -0.51
C PHE A 301 6.41 -1.44 -1.31
N LEU A 302 6.94 -2.13 -2.35
CA LEU A 302 6.17 -3.06 -3.17
C LEU A 302 6.98 -4.33 -3.47
N GLN A 303 6.49 -5.47 -3.00
CA GLN A 303 7.22 -6.74 -3.09
C GLN A 303 7.18 -7.32 -4.50
N LYS A 304 8.27 -7.95 -4.95
CA LYS A 304 8.26 -8.78 -6.17
C LYS A 304 7.19 -9.86 -6.07
N GLY A 305 6.59 -10.20 -7.21
CA GLY A 305 5.46 -11.14 -7.27
C GLY A 305 4.09 -10.49 -7.01
N THR A 306 4.05 -9.25 -6.51
CA THR A 306 2.81 -8.45 -6.40
C THR A 306 2.46 -7.87 -7.77
N PHE A 307 1.17 -7.87 -8.12
CA PHE A 307 0.60 -7.18 -9.26
C PHE A 307 0.73 -5.67 -9.05
N ARG A 308 0.88 -4.95 -10.16
CA ARG A 308 1.21 -3.52 -10.13
C ARG A 308 0.55 -2.82 -11.31
N LEU A 309 0.01 -1.64 -11.03
CA LEU A 309 -0.41 -0.66 -12.01
C LEU A 309 0.63 0.46 -12.22
N ASN A 310 1.60 0.58 -11.32
CA ASN A 310 2.72 1.53 -11.42
C ASN A 310 2.26 3.00 -11.54
N HIS A 311 1.23 3.37 -10.77
CA HIS A 311 0.68 4.73 -10.72
C HIS A 311 1.68 5.72 -10.13
N THR A 312 2.24 6.56 -10.98
CA THR A 312 3.36 7.46 -10.65
C THR A 312 3.05 8.89 -11.05
N ALA A 313 3.37 9.85 -10.18
CA ALA A 313 3.19 11.28 -10.44
C ALA A 313 4.34 12.11 -9.82
N TRP A 314 5.56 11.84 -10.26
CA TRP A 314 6.78 12.44 -9.73
C TRP A 314 7.42 13.46 -10.69
N TRP A 315 8.55 14.01 -10.28
CA TRP A 315 9.41 14.82 -11.15
C TRP A 315 10.55 13.98 -11.71
N PHE A 316 10.76 14.04 -13.02
CA PHE A 316 11.98 13.65 -13.73
C PHE A 316 12.88 14.87 -13.85
N LEU A 317 14.07 14.82 -13.27
CA LEU A 317 14.94 16.00 -13.12
C LEU A 317 15.99 16.20 -14.22
N PRO A 318 16.67 15.16 -14.74
CA PRO A 318 17.82 15.35 -15.63
C PRO A 318 17.52 16.19 -16.87
N ASP A 319 16.45 15.84 -17.59
CA ASP A 319 16.18 16.39 -18.92
C ASP A 319 14.84 17.12 -19.04
N TRP A 320 13.92 16.96 -18.08
CA TRP A 320 12.56 17.50 -18.18
C TRP A 320 12.33 18.65 -17.21
N GLY A 321 11.51 19.62 -17.60
CA GLY A 321 11.15 20.77 -16.75
C GLY A 321 12.28 21.78 -16.46
N GLY A 322 13.50 21.52 -16.96
CA GLY A 322 14.68 22.37 -16.80
C GLY A 322 15.35 22.26 -15.42
N TYR A 323 15.10 21.20 -14.67
CA TYR A 323 15.61 21.05 -13.30
C TYR A 323 17.08 20.66 -13.23
N VAL A 324 17.58 19.88 -14.19
CA VAL A 324 18.95 19.33 -14.28
C VAL A 324 19.26 18.30 -13.19
N ASN A 325 18.97 18.60 -11.92
CA ASN A 325 19.23 17.74 -10.77
C ASN A 325 18.38 18.16 -9.55
N GLY A 326 18.61 17.55 -8.38
CA GLY A 326 17.89 17.87 -7.15
C GLY A 326 18.04 19.33 -6.74
N ALA A 327 19.24 19.91 -6.85
CA ALA A 327 19.49 21.30 -6.46
C ALA A 327 18.72 22.30 -7.35
N GLY A 328 18.71 22.09 -8.66
CA GLY A 328 17.94 22.91 -9.59
C GLY A 328 16.43 22.74 -9.40
N TRP A 329 15.96 21.54 -9.06
CA TRP A 329 14.57 21.30 -8.67
C TRP A 329 14.17 22.09 -7.42
N ARG A 330 14.96 22.03 -6.34
CA ARG A 330 14.69 22.79 -5.10
C ARG A 330 14.64 24.29 -5.37
N THR A 331 15.55 24.80 -6.20
CA THR A 331 15.59 26.23 -6.57
C THR A 331 14.34 26.68 -7.33
N GLN A 332 13.81 25.84 -8.22
CA GLN A 332 12.69 26.20 -9.09
C GLN A 332 11.32 25.93 -8.47
N THR A 333 11.24 25.04 -7.49
CA THR A 333 9.97 24.65 -6.85
C THR A 333 9.81 25.21 -5.45
N GLY A 334 10.92 25.51 -4.76
CA GLY A 334 10.94 25.85 -3.34
C GLY A 334 10.73 24.64 -2.41
N GLY A 335 10.67 23.42 -2.93
CA GLY A 335 10.57 22.20 -2.13
C GLY A 335 11.93 21.61 -1.75
N ASN A 336 11.88 20.56 -0.94
CA ASN A 336 12.96 19.65 -0.60
C ASN A 336 12.62 18.27 -1.17
N ASN A 337 13.45 17.72 -2.06
CA ASN A 337 13.32 16.35 -2.51
C ASN A 337 13.95 15.41 -1.48
N LEU A 338 13.12 14.62 -0.81
CA LEU A 338 13.53 13.80 0.33
C LEU A 338 13.94 12.39 -0.09
N ALA A 339 13.35 11.87 -1.17
CA ALA A 339 13.66 10.55 -1.69
C ALA A 339 13.51 10.46 -3.21
N SER A 340 14.22 9.50 -3.79
CA SER A 340 14.22 9.14 -5.21
C SER A 340 14.08 7.61 -5.35
N GLU A 341 14.18 7.10 -6.57
CA GLU A 341 14.21 5.66 -6.84
C GLU A 341 15.34 4.97 -6.05
N ALA A 342 15.15 3.69 -5.71
CA ALA A 342 16.08 2.92 -4.87
C ALA A 342 17.56 2.91 -5.33
N TRP A 343 17.81 3.10 -6.62
CA TRP A 343 19.16 3.16 -7.19
C TRP A 343 19.83 4.55 -7.08
N ASP A 344 19.04 5.61 -6.86
CA ASP A 344 19.50 6.99 -6.89
C ASP A 344 19.85 7.51 -5.48
N ASN A 345 21.11 7.41 -5.12
CA ASN A 345 21.61 7.88 -3.82
C ASN A 345 21.87 9.39 -3.78
N THR A 346 21.93 10.09 -4.92
CA THR A 346 22.19 11.54 -4.96
C THR A 346 20.90 12.35 -5.02
N LEU A 347 19.76 11.67 -5.25
CA LEU A 347 18.43 12.26 -5.37
C LEU A 347 18.33 13.24 -6.56
N ASP A 348 19.05 12.95 -7.63
CA ASP A 348 19.12 13.79 -8.83
C ASP A 348 18.32 13.24 -10.02
N GLY A 349 17.78 12.02 -9.91
CA GLY A 349 17.00 11.36 -10.94
C GLY A 349 15.50 11.67 -10.84
N ARG A 350 14.90 11.37 -9.69
CA ARG A 350 13.47 11.55 -9.42
C ARG A 350 13.21 12.25 -8.10
N VAL A 351 11.99 12.76 -7.95
CA VAL A 351 11.45 13.20 -6.67
C VAL A 351 10.24 12.34 -6.32
N ALA A 352 10.50 11.21 -5.65
CA ALA A 352 9.49 10.24 -5.22
C ALA A 352 8.75 10.67 -3.95
N VAL A 353 9.49 11.35 -3.05
CA VAL A 353 8.94 11.99 -1.85
C VAL A 353 9.45 13.43 -1.82
N ALA A 354 8.53 14.38 -1.70
CA ALA A 354 8.86 15.79 -1.63
C ALA A 354 8.21 16.45 -0.41
N GLU A 355 8.94 17.35 0.20
CA GLU A 355 8.45 18.26 1.22
C GLU A 355 8.42 19.69 0.69
N PHE A 356 7.34 20.39 0.92
CA PHE A 356 7.25 21.83 0.72
C PHE A 356 7.10 22.46 2.11
N PRO A 357 8.21 22.93 2.72
CA PRO A 357 8.29 23.25 4.15
C PRO A 357 7.48 24.49 4.58
N GLY A 358 6.88 25.21 3.63
CA GLY A 358 6.19 26.47 3.89
C GLY A 358 7.17 27.63 4.12
N GLY A 359 6.91 28.76 3.47
CA GLY A 359 7.54 30.05 3.79
C GLY A 359 6.58 30.93 4.60
N THR A 360 6.94 32.19 4.87
CA THR A 360 6.10 33.19 5.58
C THR A 360 4.72 33.45 4.96
N THR A 361 4.45 32.87 3.78
CA THR A 361 3.20 32.97 3.01
C THR A 361 2.72 31.62 2.43
N ASN A 362 3.35 30.48 2.76
CA ASN A 362 3.10 29.21 2.07
C ASN A 362 2.83 28.00 2.99
N LYS A 363 2.24 26.98 2.36
CA LYS A 363 1.43 25.89 2.88
C LYS A 363 2.27 24.62 3.02
N LYS A 364 2.24 23.93 4.17
CA LYS A 364 3.03 22.70 4.33
C LYS A 364 2.40 21.55 3.55
N CYS A 365 3.21 20.94 2.71
CA CYS A 365 2.78 19.82 1.89
C CYS A 365 3.84 18.72 1.88
N ILE A 366 3.40 17.46 2.01
CA ILE A 366 4.21 16.29 1.64
C ILE A 366 3.56 15.66 0.40
N THR A 367 4.40 15.23 -0.54
CA THR A 367 3.97 14.39 -1.66
C THR A 367 4.65 13.02 -1.57
N ILE A 368 3.92 11.94 -1.87
CA ILE A 368 4.46 10.58 -2.05
C ILE A 368 3.88 10.03 -3.36
N SER A 369 4.69 9.92 -4.39
CA SER A 369 4.19 9.77 -5.76
C SER A 369 4.88 8.69 -6.59
N MET A 370 5.58 7.78 -5.92
CA MET A 370 6.19 6.60 -6.54
C MET A 370 5.16 5.50 -6.82
N GLY A 371 5.30 4.80 -7.94
CA GLY A 371 4.46 3.63 -8.27
C GLY A 371 4.60 2.42 -7.34
N ALA A 372 5.49 2.48 -6.33
CA ALA A 372 5.57 1.49 -5.26
C ALA A 372 4.65 1.81 -4.06
N TYR A 373 4.03 2.99 -4.03
CA TYR A 373 3.07 3.38 -3.01
C TYR A 373 1.68 2.88 -3.40
N ASP A 374 1.43 1.60 -3.10
CA ASP A 374 0.32 0.81 -3.59
C ASP A 374 -0.40 0.12 -2.41
N TRP A 375 -1.64 0.56 -2.13
CA TRP A 375 -2.40 0.18 -0.94
C TRP A 375 -3.17 -1.13 -1.11
N TYR A 376 -3.46 -1.52 -2.35
CA TYR A 376 -4.33 -2.64 -2.64
C TYR A 376 -3.72 -3.62 -3.64
N ASN A 377 -3.61 -4.89 -3.23
CA ASN A 377 -3.13 -5.94 -4.11
C ASN A 377 -4.22 -6.37 -5.11
N GLU A 378 -4.10 -5.95 -6.37
CA GLU A 378 -5.04 -6.36 -7.42
C GLU A 378 -4.87 -7.82 -7.85
N THR A 379 -5.89 -8.32 -8.54
CA THR A 379 -5.86 -9.66 -9.11
C THR A 379 -5.30 -9.66 -10.53
N SER A 380 -4.40 -10.60 -10.82
CA SER A 380 -4.01 -10.92 -12.19
C SER A 380 -5.02 -11.88 -12.80
N ASN A 381 -5.83 -11.42 -13.76
CA ASN A 381 -6.86 -12.22 -14.44
C ASN A 381 -7.86 -12.90 -13.46
N GLY A 382 -8.24 -12.21 -12.38
CA GLY A 382 -9.13 -12.74 -11.33
C GLY A 382 -8.46 -13.70 -10.33
N THR A 383 -7.15 -13.93 -10.43
CA THR A 383 -6.36 -14.64 -9.43
C THR A 383 -5.54 -13.63 -8.63
N PRO A 384 -5.66 -13.57 -7.28
CA PRO A 384 -4.81 -12.70 -6.47
C PRO A 384 -3.34 -12.96 -6.74
N SER A 385 -2.55 -11.89 -6.91
CA SER A 385 -1.11 -12.00 -6.97
C SER A 385 -0.51 -12.19 -5.57
N GLN A 386 0.81 -12.31 -5.45
CA GLN A 386 1.46 -12.38 -4.14
C GLN A 386 1.08 -11.14 -3.32
N PRO A 387 0.68 -11.27 -2.05
CA PRO A 387 0.47 -10.12 -1.18
C PRO A 387 1.72 -9.24 -1.06
N ASN A 388 1.52 -7.93 -1.03
CA ASN A 388 2.62 -6.99 -0.82
C ASN A 388 3.16 -7.09 0.63
N GLY A 389 4.31 -7.75 0.80
CA GLY A 389 5.00 -7.88 2.08
C GLY A 389 5.47 -6.56 2.71
N PHE A 390 5.53 -5.47 1.94
CA PHE A 390 6.00 -4.16 2.39
C PHE A 390 4.90 -3.12 2.64
N LEU A 391 3.63 -3.55 2.70
CA LEU A 391 2.50 -2.66 3.01
C LEU A 391 2.68 -1.91 4.34
N ASP A 392 3.39 -2.50 5.31
CA ASP A 392 3.67 -1.83 6.59
C ASP A 392 4.57 -0.58 6.42
N ASN A 393 5.48 -0.56 5.44
CA ASN A 393 6.25 0.64 5.10
C ASN A 393 5.37 1.73 4.49
N ILE A 394 4.39 1.38 3.64
CA ILE A 394 3.40 2.32 3.09
C ILE A 394 2.59 2.96 4.23
N LYS A 395 2.07 2.14 5.15
CA LYS A 395 1.35 2.63 6.33
C LYS A 395 2.24 3.53 7.18
N LYS A 396 3.49 3.13 7.41
CA LYS A 396 4.42 3.86 8.28
C LYS A 396 4.85 5.20 7.71
N ILE A 397 5.22 5.28 6.42
CA ILE A 397 5.57 6.57 5.80
C ILE A 397 4.37 7.51 5.80
N THR A 398 3.17 7.00 5.56
CA THR A 398 1.93 7.79 5.59
C THR A 398 1.64 8.34 6.97
N GLU A 399 1.70 7.49 8.00
CA GLU A 399 1.57 7.90 9.41
C GLU A 399 2.59 8.98 9.77
N ASN A 400 3.85 8.77 9.40
CA ASN A 400 4.91 9.73 9.69
C ASN A 400 4.66 11.06 8.96
N SER A 401 4.24 11.05 7.70
CA SER A 401 3.92 12.28 6.95
C SER A 401 2.75 13.04 7.56
N LEU A 402 1.67 12.34 7.94
CA LEU A 402 0.52 12.96 8.60
C LEU A 402 0.92 13.60 9.94
N ASN A 403 1.71 12.90 10.76
CA ASN A 403 2.18 13.42 12.04
C ASN A 403 3.16 14.58 11.84
N TYR A 404 4.11 14.45 10.92
CA TYR A 404 5.12 15.46 10.62
C TYR A 404 4.49 16.80 10.23
N LEU A 405 3.48 16.75 9.36
CA LEU A 405 2.74 17.92 8.88
C LEU A 405 2.00 18.67 10.00
N VAL A 406 1.75 18.02 11.14
CA VAL A 406 0.97 18.60 12.25
C VAL A 406 1.90 19.15 13.34
N THR A 407 3.06 18.54 13.52
CA THR A 407 3.99 18.89 14.60
C THR A 407 5.03 19.95 14.21
N ASN A 408 5.39 20.03 12.92
CA ASN A 408 6.41 20.93 12.40
C ASN A 408 5.81 21.89 11.40
#